data_AF-A0AAU5Z1T6-F1
#
_entry.id   AF-A0AAU5Z1T6-F1
#
_cell.length_a   1.000
_cell.length_b   1.000
_cell.length_c   1.000
_cell.angle_alpha   90.00
_cell.angle_beta   90.00
_cell.angle_gamma   90.00
#
_symmetry.space_group_name_H-M   'P 1'
#
loop_
_entity.id
_entity.type
_entity.pdbx_description
1 polymer ?
#
loop_
_entity_poly.entity_id
_entity_poly.type
_entity_poly.pdbx_seq_one_letter_code
_entity_poly.pdbx_strand_id
1 'polypeptide(L)' 'MSWSWRFETASGALVDPGEVGGAEFSAQGDAESWLGELWRDLADRGVAQVYLLEDDREVYGPMSLAAPE' A
#
# COMPACT_ATOMS: atom_id res chain seq x y z
N MET A 1 -3.87 -2.47 -17.52
CA MET A 1 -4.49 -2.46 -16.19
C MET A 1 -3.46 -3.04 -15.25
N SER A 2 -2.65 -2.16 -14.68
CA SER A 2 -1.65 -2.51 -13.67
C SER A 2 -2.14 -1.99 -12.33
N TRP A 3 -2.07 -2.81 -11.29
CA TRP A 3 -2.44 -2.43 -9.93
C TRP A 3 -1.19 -2.19 -9.11
N SER A 4 -1.16 -1.13 -8.32
CA SER A 4 -0.01 -0.81 -7.45
C SER A 4 -0.47 -0.11 -6.18
N TRP A 5 0.38 -0.09 -5.17
CA TRP A 5 0.11 0.60 -3.90
C TRP A 5 0.97 1.85 -3.79
N ARG A 6 0.34 2.96 -3.40
CA ARG A 6 1.04 4.14 -2.88
C ARG A 6 1.01 4.06 -1.36
N PHE A 7 2.16 4.33 -0.74
CA PHE A 7 2.34 4.27 0.70
C PHE A 7 2.59 5.66 1.25
N GLU A 8 1.94 5.98 2.37
CA GLU A 8 2.10 7.25 3.05
C GLU A 8 2.23 7.08 4.56
N THR A 9 2.93 8.01 5.19
CA THR A 9 2.98 8.17 6.65
C THR A 9 1.64 8.72 7.17
N ALA A 10 1.48 8.75 8.50
CA ALA A 10 0.31 9.34 9.15
C ALA A 10 0.16 10.85 8.90
N SER A 11 1.21 11.51 8.42
CA SER A 11 1.19 12.93 8.03
C SER A 11 0.86 13.14 6.54
N GLY A 12 0.61 12.07 5.77
CA GLY A 12 0.39 12.13 4.32
C GLY A 12 1.66 12.30 3.50
N ALA A 13 2.85 12.11 4.10
CA ALA A 13 4.10 12.12 3.34
C ALA A 13 4.30 10.76 2.66
N LEU A 14 4.66 10.76 1.37
CA LEU A 14 4.99 9.54 0.62
C LEU A 14 6.14 8.78 1.28
N VAL A 15 5.95 7.47 1.43
CA VAL A 15 6.96 6.53 1.93
C VAL A 15 7.34 5.61 0.78
N ASP A 16 8.64 5.39 0.60
CA ASP A 16 9.13 4.30 -0.24
C ASP A 16 9.46 3.11 0.67
N PRO A 17 8.71 2.00 0.61
CA PRO A 17 9.02 0.82 1.42
C PRO A 17 10.24 0.03 0.90
N GLY A 18 10.96 0.52 -0.11
CA GLY A 18 12.04 -0.19 -0.79
C GLY A 18 11.54 -1.39 -1.58
N GLU A 19 12.28 -2.50 -1.51
CA GLU A 19 11.98 -3.76 -2.23
C GLU A 19 10.62 -4.36 -1.86
N VAL A 20 10.03 -3.95 -0.72
CA VAL A 20 8.71 -4.38 -0.25
C VAL A 20 7.58 -3.48 -0.76
N GLY A 21 7.84 -2.39 -1.48
CA GLY A 21 6.79 -1.45 -1.94
C GLY A 21 6.53 -1.44 -3.44
N GLY A 22 7.47 -1.92 -4.25
CA GLY A 22 7.44 -1.72 -5.71
C GLY A 22 6.70 -2.77 -6.53
N ALA A 23 5.74 -3.51 -5.95
CA ALA A 23 5.07 -4.58 -6.67
C ALA A 23 3.94 -4.05 -7.57
N GLU A 24 4.02 -4.41 -8.86
CA GLU A 24 2.93 -4.24 -9.82
C GLU A 24 2.14 -5.55 -9.95
N PHE A 25 0.81 -5.47 -9.84
CA PHE A 25 -0.08 -6.62 -9.89
C PHE A 25 -0.94 -6.61 -11.15
N SER A 26 -1.28 -7.80 -11.63
CA SER A 26 -2.16 -7.96 -12.80
C SER A 26 -3.65 -7.87 -12.45
N ALA A 27 -4.02 -7.98 -11.17
CA ALA A 27 -5.38 -7.83 -10.69
C ALA A 27 -5.45 -7.21 -9.28
N GLN A 28 -6.59 -6.58 -8.98
CA GLN A 28 -6.89 -6.00 -7.67
C GLN A 28 -6.77 -7.02 -6.52
N GLY A 29 -7.34 -8.21 -6.70
CA GLY A 29 -7.34 -9.24 -5.66
C GLY A 29 -5.94 -9.74 -5.29
N ASP A 30 -5.00 -9.76 -6.25
CA ASP A 30 -3.60 -10.07 -5.99
C ASP A 30 -2.94 -8.94 -5.17
N ALA A 31 -3.22 -7.68 -5.51
CA ALA A 31 -2.75 -6.52 -4.76
C ALA A 31 -3.28 -6.51 -3.31
N GLU A 32 -4.56 -6.86 -3.12
CA GLU A 32 -5.19 -6.96 -1.80
C GLU A 32 -4.64 -8.11 -0.95
N SER A 33 -4.44 -9.30 -1.55
CA SER A 33 -3.79 -10.43 -0.84
C SER A 33 -2.39 -10.05 -0.39
N TRP A 34 -1.60 -9.49 -1.29
CA TRP A 34 -0.23 -9.07 -1.00
C TRP A 34 -0.17 -8.06 0.16
N LEU A 35 -1.07 -7.07 0.17
CA LEU A 35 -1.16 -6.10 1.26
C LEU A 35 -1.51 -6.81 2.58
N GLY A 36 -2.46 -7.74 2.56
CA GLY A 36 -2.84 -8.55 3.72
C GLY A 36 -1.69 -9.40 4.29
N GLU A 37 -0.73 -9.79 3.46
CA GLU A 37 0.46 -10.53 3.88
C GLU A 37 1.56 -9.61 4.45
N LEU A 38 1.76 -8.44 3.84
CA LEU A 38 2.91 -7.56 4.13
C LEU A 38 2.60 -6.31 4.95
N TRP A 39 1.34 -6.04 5.29
CA TRP A 39 0.96 -4.81 6.02
C TRP A 39 1.76 -4.58 7.31
N ARG A 40 2.14 -5.64 8.03
CA ARG A 40 2.93 -5.53 9.26
C ARG A 40 4.35 -5.04 8.99
N ASP A 41 4.97 -5.54 7.93
CA ASP A 41 6.32 -5.15 7.52
C ASP A 41 6.31 -3.72 6.97
N LEU A 42 5.26 -3.36 6.22
CA LEU A 42 5.02 -1.98 5.78
C LEU A 42 4.85 -1.02 6.97
N ALA A 43 4.07 -1.43 7.98
CA ALA A 43 3.85 -0.63 9.18
C ALA A 43 5.15 -0.44 9.99
N ASP A 44 5.97 -1.48 10.14
CA ASP A 44 7.30 -1.39 10.79
C ASP A 44 8.24 -0.42 10.07
N ARG A 45 8.10 -0.32 8.74
CA ARG A 45 8.82 0.65 7.90
C ARG A 45 8.26 2.09 7.94
N GLY A 46 7.22 2.34 8.74
CA GLY A 46 6.63 3.66 8.90
C GLY A 46 5.51 4.00 7.92
N VAL A 47 5.00 3.02 7.16
CA VAL A 47 3.77 3.20 6.38
C VAL A 47 2.58 3.20 7.33
N ALA A 48 1.80 4.29 7.33
CA ALA A 48 0.59 4.39 8.14
C ALA A 48 -0.68 4.19 7.31
N GLN A 49 -0.65 4.55 6.03
CA GLN A 49 -1.80 4.45 5.15
C GLN A 49 -1.38 4.09 3.72
N VAL A 50 -2.27 3.42 3.02
CA VAL A 50 -2.06 3.00 1.64
C VAL A 50 -3.24 3.35 0.74
N TYR A 51 -2.92 3.54 -0.53
CA TYR A 51 -3.87 3.81 -1.60
C TYR A 51 -3.63 2.82 -2.73
N LEU A 52 -4.70 2.24 -3.23
CA LEU A 52 -4.66 1.36 -4.39
C LEU A 52 -4.77 2.20 -5.66
N LEU A 53 -3.84 1.98 -6.58
CA LEU A 53 -3.80 2.62 -7.89
C LEU A 53 -4.10 1.58 -8.96
N GLU A 54 -4.91 1.95 -9.95
CA GLU A 54 -5.08 1.26 -11.23
C GLU A 54 -4.49 2.16 -12.32
N ASP A 55 -3.43 1.74 -12.99
CA ASP A 55 -2.80 2.52 -14.08
C ASP A 55 -2.42 3.95 -13.65
N ASP A 56 -1.79 4.08 -12.46
CA ASP A 56 -1.44 5.34 -11.78
C ASP A 56 -2.62 6.15 -11.22
N ARG A 57 -3.86 5.71 -11.45
CA ARG A 57 -5.06 6.35 -10.90
C ARG A 57 -5.43 5.77 -9.56
N GLU A 58 -5.56 6.60 -8.53
CA GLU A 58 -6.14 6.20 -7.25
C GLU A 58 -7.59 5.72 -7.43
N VAL A 59 -7.85 4.48 -7.03
CA VAL A 59 -9.17 3.83 -7.10
C VAL A 59 -9.71 3.46 -5.72
N TYR A 60 -8.84 3.36 -4.71
CA TYR A 60 -9.23 3.09 -3.33
C TYR A 60 -8.24 3.70 -2.33
N GLY A 61 -8.74 4.22 -1.21
CA GLY A 61 -7.94 4.73 -0.10
C GLY A 61 -8.52 5.99 0.57
N PRO A 62 -7.87 6.49 1.65
CA PRO A 62 -6.80 5.82 2.39
C PRO A 62 -7.30 4.62 3.20
N MET A 63 -6.53 3.54 3.19
CA MET A 63 -6.69 2.44 4.15
C MET A 63 -5.55 2.50 5.18
N SER A 64 -5.91 2.56 6.46
CA SER A 64 -4.92 2.59 7.55
C SER A 64 -4.26 1.21 7.72
N LEU A 65 -2.93 1.21 7.81
CA LEU A 65 -2.11 0.06 8.21
C LEU A 65 -1.72 0.10 9.70
N ALA A 66 -2.09 1.18 10.41
CA ALA A 66 -1.92 1.22 11.85
C ALA A 66 -2.71 0.07 12.47
N ALA A 67 -2.04 -0.78 13.26
CA ALA A 67 -2.73 -1.79 14.04
C ALA A 67 -3.80 -1.09 14.90
N PRO A 68 -5.05 -1.59 14.92
CA PRO A 68 -6.03 -1.10 15.87
C PRO A 68 -5.47 -1.35 17.28
N GLU A 69 -5.33 -0.28 18.07
CA GLU A 69 -4.93 -0.37 19.48
C GLU A 69 -5.92 -1.20 20.31
#